data_AF-A0A7X7ATF2-F1
#
_entry.id   AF-A0A7X7ATF2-F1
#
_cell.length_a   1.000
_cell.length_b   1.000
_cell.length_c   1.000
_cell.angle_alpha   90.00
_cell.angle_beta   90.00
_cell.angle_gamma   90.00
#
_symmetry.space_group_name_H-M   'P 1'
#
loop_
_entity.id
_entity.type
_entity.pdbx_description
1 polymer ?
#
loop_
_entity_poly.entity_id
_entity_poly.type
_entity_poly.pdbx_seq_one_letter_code
_entity_poly.pdbx_strand_id
1 'polypeptide(L)'
;MNNRLLDATLISMYDYPKMGKEVRKIFSTLSLMRIKYENVSLPAITPTYEIKYSAPTKNTNSKVEDYVIKKISKEEDLNKYIDKIVSAMKKLNKEEMIVFSETFINELDDDSIGMKLAACRDMVLRTRKSAVIKFLSSLGEDERFIVNN
;
A
#
# COMPACT_ATOMS: atom_id res chain seq x y z
N MET A 1 -20.26 -11.05 -5.97
CA MET A 1 -20.05 -10.02 -7.00
C MET A 1 -19.46 -10.70 -8.21
N ASN A 2 -20.01 -10.49 -9.41
CA ASN A 2 -19.53 -11.12 -10.64
C ASN A 2 -18.08 -10.70 -10.89
N ASN A 3 -17.16 -11.64 -10.66
CA ASN A 3 -15.73 -11.42 -10.78
C ASN A 3 -15.37 -11.50 -12.28
N ARG A 4 -15.74 -10.46 -13.04
CA ARG A 4 -15.48 -10.35 -14.49
C ARG A 4 -14.54 -9.17 -14.76
N LEU A 5 -13.77 -9.26 -15.84
CA LEU A 5 -12.93 -8.16 -16.33
C LEU A 5 -13.80 -6.91 -16.59
N LEU A 6 -13.24 -5.73 -16.34
CA LEU A 6 -13.87 -4.47 -16.68
C LEU A 6 -14.09 -4.37 -18.20
N ASP A 7 -15.20 -3.73 -18.56
CA ASP A 7 -15.50 -3.45 -19.95
C ASP A 7 -14.54 -2.38 -20.52
N ALA A 8 -14.30 -2.43 -21.82
CA ALA A 8 -13.36 -1.52 -22.49
C ALA A 8 -13.78 -0.06 -22.37
N THR A 9 -15.09 0.21 -22.35
CA THR A 9 -15.68 1.54 -22.17
C THR A 9 -15.29 2.15 -20.82
N LEU A 10 -15.44 1.40 -19.74
CA LEU A 10 -15.07 1.83 -18.39
C LEU A 10 -13.56 2.04 -18.28
N ILE A 11 -12.76 1.16 -18.90
CA ILE A 11 -11.29 1.31 -18.89
C ILE A 11 -10.86 2.63 -19.56
N SER A 12 -11.54 3.04 -20.64
CA SER A 12 -11.18 4.29 -21.35
C SER A 12 -11.47 5.57 -20.58
N MET A 13 -12.30 5.53 -19.53
CA MET A 13 -12.60 6.70 -18.70
C MET A 13 -11.45 7.09 -17.76
N TYR A 14 -10.47 6.21 -17.57
CA TYR A 14 -9.40 6.40 -16.58
C TYR A 14 -8.01 6.58 -17.22
N ASP A 15 -7.22 7.48 -16.64
CA ASP A 15 -5.83 7.70 -17.03
C ASP A 15 -4.92 6.60 -16.42
N TYR A 16 -4.83 5.47 -17.13
CA TYR A 16 -4.03 4.33 -16.71
C TYR A 16 -2.54 4.67 -16.43
N PRO A 17 -1.81 5.43 -17.28
CA PRO A 17 -0.43 5.82 -17.00
C PRO A 17 -0.26 6.51 -15.64
N LYS A 18 -1.18 7.41 -15.26
CA LYS A 18 -1.14 8.06 -13.94
C LYS A 18 -1.47 7.09 -12.81
N MET A 19 -2.52 6.30 -12.98
CA MET A 19 -2.91 5.29 -11.98
C MET A 19 -1.79 4.28 -11.69
N GLY A 20 -1.11 3.80 -12.73
CA GLY A 20 0.01 2.88 -12.57
C GLY A 20 1.19 3.48 -11.81
N LYS A 21 1.41 4.80 -11.91
CA LYS A 21 2.42 5.51 -11.09
C LYS A 21 1.99 5.60 -9.62
N GLU A 22 0.71 5.85 -9.36
CA GLU A 22 0.21 5.93 -7.99
C GLU A 22 0.27 4.57 -7.29
N VAL A 23 -0.09 3.48 -7.98
CA VAL A 23 0.06 2.12 -7.44
C VAL A 23 1.51 1.83 -7.05
N ARG A 24 2.50 2.16 -7.91
CA ARG A 24 3.91 2.01 -7.55
C ARG A 24 4.28 2.82 -6.32
N LYS A 25 3.83 4.06 -6.24
CA LYS A 25 4.09 4.94 -5.09
C LYS A 25 3.50 4.39 -3.79
N ILE A 26 2.32 3.77 -3.83
CA ILE A 26 1.72 3.07 -2.70
C ILE A 26 2.66 1.95 -2.21
N PHE A 27 3.14 1.09 -3.11
CA PHE A 27 4.05 -0.01 -2.74
C PHE A 27 5.44 0.48 -2.30
N SER A 28 5.99 1.53 -2.91
CA SER A 28 7.24 2.14 -2.45
C SER A 28 7.08 2.74 -1.04
N THR A 29 5.96 3.39 -0.76
CA THR A 29 5.64 3.94 0.56
C THR A 29 5.51 2.83 1.59
N LEU A 30 4.84 1.72 1.23
CA LEU A 30 4.73 0.53 2.08
C LEU A 30 6.11 -0.04 2.43
N SER A 31 6.99 -0.18 1.43
CA SER A 31 8.36 -0.68 1.61
C SER A 31 9.17 0.23 2.55
N LEU A 32 9.10 1.55 2.35
CA LEU A 32 9.76 2.53 3.22
C LEU A 32 9.21 2.51 4.65
N MET A 33 7.90 2.40 4.81
CA MET A 33 7.28 2.28 6.13
C MET A 33 7.75 1.01 6.84
N ARG A 34 7.79 -0.13 6.13
CA ARG A 34 8.30 -1.38 6.68
C ARG A 34 9.73 -1.23 7.20
N ILE A 35 10.65 -0.69 6.39
CA ILE A 35 12.05 -0.45 6.80
C ILE A 35 12.12 0.47 8.03
N LYS A 36 11.33 1.54 8.03
CA LYS A 36 11.31 2.53 9.11
C LYS A 36 10.86 1.94 10.43
N TYR A 37 9.86 1.05 10.41
CA TYR A 37 9.25 0.50 11.63
C TYR A 37 9.92 -0.81 12.09
N GLU A 38 10.56 -1.56 11.19
CA GLU A 38 11.32 -2.78 11.49
C GLU A 38 12.60 -2.49 12.32
N ASN A 39 13.19 -1.30 12.17
CA ASN A 39 14.46 -0.90 12.84
C ASN A 39 14.35 0.35 13.73
N VAL A 40 13.19 0.64 14.34
CA VAL A 40 13.10 1.75 15.31
C VAL A 40 13.87 1.36 16.57
N SER A 41 15.15 1.74 16.63
CA SER A 41 15.99 1.59 17.81
C SER A 41 15.39 2.37 18.97
N LEU A 42 15.49 1.79 20.17
CA LEU A 42 15.10 2.48 21.40
C LEU A 42 15.96 3.75 21.52
N PRO A 43 15.41 4.89 21.97
CA PRO A 43 16.23 6.04 22.30
C PRO A 43 17.27 5.59 23.32
N ALA A 44 18.54 5.91 23.07
CA ALA A 44 19.62 5.60 24.01
C ALA A 44 19.33 6.31 25.33
N ILE A 45 19.01 5.52 26.37
CA ILE A 45 18.81 6.04 27.72
C ILE A 45 20.20 6.41 28.25
N THR A 46 20.62 7.66 28.07
CA THR A 46 21.77 8.19 28.82
C THR A 46 21.28 8.62 30.20
N PRO A 47 21.69 7.95 31.29
CA PRO A 47 21.25 8.32 32.63
C PRO A 47 22.04 9.56 33.07
N THR A 48 21.46 10.74 32.94
CA THR A 48 21.90 11.91 33.72
C THR A 48 20.87 12.14 34.81
N TYR A 49 20.91 11.28 35.83
CA TYR A 49 20.17 11.50 37.06
C TYR A 49 20.88 12.58 37.88
N GLU A 50 20.53 13.85 37.66
CA GLU A 50 20.68 14.85 38.71
C GLU A 50 19.46 14.74 39.63
N ILE A 51 19.68 14.24 40.85
CA ILE A 51 18.65 14.15 41.87
C ILE A 51 18.33 15.58 42.34
N LYS A 52 17.24 16.17 41.82
CA LYS A 52 16.63 17.38 42.38
C LYS A 52 15.31 17.02 43.05
N TYR A 53 15.29 17.14 44.37
CA TYR A 53 14.07 16.98 45.17
C TYR A 53 13.11 18.13 44.87
N SER A 54 12.05 17.86 44.11
CA SER A 54 10.90 18.76 43.98
C SER A 54 9.59 17.98 43.98
N ALA A 55 8.56 18.57 44.59
CA ALA A 55 7.31 17.93 45.05
C ALA A 55 6.50 17.23 43.93
N PRO A 56 5.72 16.18 44.27
CA PRO A 56 5.03 15.35 43.29
C PRO A 56 3.69 15.98 42.89
N THR A 57 3.61 16.57 41.69
CA THR A 57 2.33 16.65 40.95
C THR A 57 2.56 16.66 39.44
N LYS A 58 1.67 15.95 38.75
CA LYS A 58 1.43 15.82 37.29
C LYS A 58 1.94 14.52 36.67
N ASN A 59 0.98 13.78 36.09
CA ASN A 59 1.14 12.53 35.34
C ASN A 59 2.42 12.54 34.50
N THR A 60 3.43 11.83 34.98
CA THR A 60 4.70 11.63 34.30
C THR A 60 4.60 10.35 33.48
N ASN A 61 4.04 10.41 32.28
CA ASN A 61 4.47 9.41 31.32
C ASN A 61 5.97 9.67 31.07
N SER A 62 6.80 8.65 31.27
CA SER A 62 8.22 8.75 30.96
C SER A 62 8.39 9.06 29.48
N LYS A 63 9.41 9.83 29.08
CA LYS A 63 9.76 10.05 27.67
C LYS A 63 9.91 8.72 26.90
N VAL A 64 10.26 7.64 27.62
CA VAL A 64 10.33 6.28 27.11
C VAL A 64 8.94 5.68 26.89
N GLU A 65 8.00 5.85 27.83
CA GLU A 65 6.61 5.38 27.69
C GLU A 65 5.90 6.10 26.54
N ASP A 66 6.02 7.42 26.45
CA ASP A 66 5.47 8.19 25.32
C ASP A 66 6.06 7.76 23.97
N TYR A 67 7.34 7.39 23.95
CA TYR A 67 7.99 6.86 22.75
C TYR A 67 7.45 5.48 22.36
N VAL A 68 7.33 4.58 23.34
CA VAL A 68 6.78 3.23 23.13
C VAL A 68 5.33 3.32 22.64
N ILE A 69 4.49 4.16 23.27
CA ILE A 69 3.10 4.39 22.85
C ILE A 69 3.04 4.91 21.41
N LYS A 70 3.88 5.89 21.04
CA LYS A 70 3.94 6.41 19.67
C LYS A 70 4.43 5.38 18.66
N LYS A 71 5.32 4.47 19.05
CA LYS A 71 5.78 3.37 18.19
C LYS A 71 4.65 2.38 17.94
N ILE A 72 3.99 1.91 19.00
CA ILE A 72 2.85 0.97 18.91
C ILE A 72 1.73 1.55 18.04
N SER A 73 1.34 2.81 18.26
CA SER A 73 0.30 3.47 17.45
C SER A 73 0.66 3.54 15.96
N LYS A 74 1.93 3.76 15.60
CA LYS A 74 2.37 3.79 14.20
C LYS A 74 2.42 2.41 13.56
N GLU A 75 2.77 1.38 14.33
CA GLU A 75 2.71 -0.02 13.89
C GLU A 75 1.26 -0.46 13.66
N GLU A 76 0.33 -0.05 14.53
CA GLU A 76 -1.11 -0.28 14.33
C GLU A 76 -1.64 0.41 13.07
N ASP A 77 -1.21 1.66 12.81
CA ASP A 77 -1.61 2.37 11.59
C ASP A 77 -1.04 1.72 10.32
N LEU A 78 0.18 1.18 10.39
CA LEU A 78 0.76 0.39 9.30
C LEU A 78 -0.07 -0.88 9.06
N ASN A 79 -0.44 -1.61 10.11
CA ASN A 79 -1.26 -2.82 10.00
C ASN A 79 -2.63 -2.50 9.39
N LYS A 80 -3.29 -1.42 9.82
CA LYS A 80 -4.55 -0.95 9.19
C LYS A 80 -4.36 -0.61 7.71
N TYR A 81 -3.23 -0.03 7.34
CA TYR A 81 -2.94 0.30 5.94
C TYR A 81 -2.71 -0.95 5.09
N ILE A 82 -1.98 -1.94 5.62
CA ILE A 82 -1.81 -3.26 5.00
C ILE A 82 -3.17 -3.95 4.84
N ASP A 83 -4.00 -3.96 5.87
CA ASP A 83 -5.33 -4.57 5.81
C ASP A 83 -6.22 -3.96 4.73
N LYS A 84 -6.14 -2.63 4.53
CA LYS A 84 -6.84 -1.95 3.43
C LYS A 84 -6.35 -2.43 2.07
N ILE A 85 -5.03 -2.52 1.87
CA ILE A 85 -4.44 -3.01 0.61
C ILE A 85 -4.83 -4.46 0.35
N VAL A 86 -4.73 -5.34 1.36
CA VAL A 86 -5.13 -6.76 1.25
C VAL A 86 -6.63 -6.87 0.91
N SER A 87 -7.47 -6.04 1.54
CA SER A 87 -8.91 -6.00 1.26
C SER A 87 -9.21 -5.56 -0.16
N ALA A 88 -8.44 -4.61 -0.70
CA ALA A 88 -8.54 -4.20 -2.10
C ALA A 88 -8.07 -5.30 -3.06
N MET A 89 -6.97 -5.99 -2.74
CA MET A 89 -6.49 -7.11 -3.56
C MET A 89 -7.48 -8.28 -3.61
N LYS A 90 -8.21 -8.56 -2.52
CA LYS A 90 -9.25 -9.61 -2.47
C LYS A 90 -10.42 -9.36 -3.43
N LYS A 91 -10.62 -8.14 -3.91
CA LYS A 91 -11.67 -7.80 -4.88
C LYS A 91 -11.28 -8.08 -6.33
N LEU A 92 -10.01 -8.43 -6.58
CA LEU A 92 -9.51 -8.79 -7.89
C LEU A 92 -9.90 -10.23 -8.27
N ASN A 93 -10.02 -10.49 -9.57
CA ASN A 93 -10.05 -11.84 -10.11
C ASN A 93 -8.73 -12.58 -9.91
N LYS A 94 -8.74 -13.91 -10.02
CA LYS A 94 -7.50 -14.72 -9.99
C LYS A 94 -6.50 -14.27 -11.05
N GLU A 95 -6.95 -14.09 -12.29
CA GLU A 95 -6.11 -13.61 -13.39
C GLU A 95 -5.61 -12.18 -13.17
N GLU A 96 -6.50 -11.28 -12.74
CA GLU A 96 -6.16 -9.89 -12.41
C GLU A 96 -5.14 -9.82 -11.29
N MET A 97 -5.29 -10.66 -10.26
CA MET A 97 -4.38 -10.73 -9.11
C MET A 97 -3.00 -11.22 -9.54
N ILE A 98 -2.91 -12.25 -10.38
CA ILE A 98 -1.63 -12.76 -10.92
C ILE A 98 -0.95 -11.66 -11.74
N VAL A 99 -1.66 -11.06 -12.71
CA VAL A 99 -1.08 -9.99 -13.54
C VAL A 99 -0.63 -8.82 -12.67
N PHE A 100 -1.43 -8.45 -11.67
CA PHE A 100 -1.13 -7.35 -10.76
C PHE A 100 0.11 -7.64 -9.91
N SER A 101 0.20 -8.82 -9.26
CA SER A 101 1.36 -9.18 -8.43
C SER A 101 2.63 -9.28 -9.26
N GLU A 102 2.56 -9.92 -10.42
CA GLU A 102 3.74 -10.09 -11.27
C GLU A 102 4.22 -8.74 -11.83
N THR A 103 3.31 -7.80 -12.10
CA THR A 103 3.66 -6.47 -12.61
C THR A 103 4.23 -5.55 -11.52
N PHE A 104 3.58 -5.47 -10.35
CA PHE A 104 3.87 -4.43 -9.33
C PHE A 104 4.70 -4.91 -8.15
N ILE A 105 4.75 -6.22 -7.89
CA ILE A 105 5.51 -6.81 -6.78
C ILE A 105 6.79 -7.48 -7.30
N ASN A 106 6.66 -8.31 -8.34
CA ASN A 106 7.80 -9.04 -8.91
C ASN A 106 8.50 -8.27 -10.06
N GLU A 107 7.92 -7.16 -10.51
CA GLU A 107 8.45 -6.30 -11.57
C GLU A 107 8.82 -7.03 -12.87
N LEU A 108 8.03 -8.05 -13.25
CA LEU A 108 8.22 -8.80 -14.49
C LEU A 108 7.72 -8.02 -15.71
N ASP A 109 8.34 -8.31 -16.85
CA ASP A 109 7.94 -7.80 -18.15
C ASP A 109 6.66 -8.47 -18.69
N ASP A 110 6.01 -7.80 -19.64
CA ASP A 110 4.75 -8.26 -20.23
C ASP A 110 4.87 -9.63 -20.90
N ASP A 111 6.03 -9.95 -21.49
CA ASP A 111 6.24 -11.17 -22.24
C ASP A 111 6.39 -12.36 -21.27
N SER A 112 7.15 -12.20 -20.20
CA SER A 112 7.25 -13.17 -19.10
C SER A 112 5.89 -13.44 -18.44
N ILE A 113 5.08 -12.40 -18.23
CA ILE A 113 3.73 -12.54 -17.67
C ILE A 113 2.81 -13.27 -18.67
N GLY A 114 2.89 -12.91 -19.95
CA GLY A 114 2.15 -13.55 -21.03
C GLY A 114 2.46 -15.04 -21.16
N MET A 115 3.73 -15.43 -21.03
CA MET A 115 4.15 -16.84 -21.03
C MET A 115 3.55 -17.62 -19.85
N LYS A 116 3.53 -17.04 -18.64
CA LYS A 116 2.94 -17.69 -17.45
C LYS A 116 1.42 -17.90 -17.58
N LEU A 117 0.72 -16.96 -18.21
CA LEU A 117 -0.73 -16.97 -18.35
C LEU A 117 -1.22 -17.57 -19.68
N ALA A 118 -0.29 -17.98 -20.56
CA ALA A 118 -0.59 -18.34 -21.95
C ALA A 118 -1.47 -17.29 -22.66
N ALA A 119 -1.20 -16.00 -22.38
CA ALA A 119 -1.99 -14.87 -22.85
C ALA A 119 -1.15 -13.94 -23.75
N CYS A 120 -1.80 -13.34 -24.75
CA CYS A 120 -1.14 -12.33 -25.59
C CYS A 120 -0.95 -11.01 -24.83
N ARG A 121 -0.02 -10.19 -25.31
CA ARG A 121 0.34 -8.90 -24.69
C ARG A 121 -0.86 -7.96 -24.51
N ASP A 122 -1.77 -7.91 -25.48
CA ASP A 122 -2.97 -7.08 -25.41
C ASP A 122 -3.93 -7.53 -24.31
N MET A 123 -4.06 -8.85 -24.12
CA MET A 123 -4.86 -9.42 -23.04
C MET A 123 -4.25 -9.13 -21.68
N VAL A 124 -2.92 -9.29 -21.55
CA VAL A 124 -2.20 -8.92 -20.32
C VAL A 124 -2.40 -7.44 -19.99
N LEU A 125 -2.30 -6.56 -20.99
CA LEU A 125 -2.51 -5.12 -20.82
C LEU A 125 -3.94 -4.80 -20.38
N ARG A 126 -4.95 -5.41 -21.01
CA ARG A 126 -6.36 -5.21 -20.64
C ARG A 126 -6.64 -5.69 -19.22
N THR A 127 -6.15 -6.87 -18.87
CA THR A 127 -6.29 -7.43 -17.52
C THR A 127 -5.59 -6.56 -16.48
N ARG A 128 -4.40 -6.04 -16.80
CA ARG A 128 -3.67 -5.12 -15.92
C ARG A 128 -4.41 -3.81 -15.69
N LYS A 129 -4.95 -3.20 -16.77
CA LYS A 129 -5.76 -1.98 -16.67
C LYS A 129 -6.99 -2.20 -15.78
N SER A 130 -7.71 -3.30 -16.00
CA SER A 130 -8.85 -3.70 -15.17
C SER A 130 -8.46 -3.86 -13.70
N ALA A 131 -7.36 -4.55 -13.42
CA ALA A 131 -6.88 -4.78 -12.07
C ALA A 131 -6.52 -3.47 -11.34
N VAL A 132 -5.81 -2.57 -12.00
CA VAL A 132 -5.39 -1.28 -11.42
C VAL A 132 -6.60 -0.40 -11.07
N ILE A 133 -7.59 -0.33 -11.96
CA ILE A 133 -8.80 0.46 -11.73
C ILE A 133 -9.58 -0.10 -10.53
N LYS A 134 -9.82 -1.42 -10.51
CA LYS A 134 -10.51 -2.08 -9.38
C LYS A 134 -9.77 -1.88 -8.06
N PHE A 135 -8.45 -1.97 -8.08
CA PHE A 135 -7.62 -1.77 -6.91
C PHE A 135 -7.79 -0.35 -6.37
N LEU A 136 -7.55 0.68 -7.19
CA LEU A 136 -7.63 2.07 -6.75
C LEU A 136 -9.06 2.50 -6.36
N SER A 137 -10.08 2.02 -7.08
CA SER A 137 -11.48 2.25 -6.71
C SER A 137 -11.83 1.58 -5.37
N SER A 138 -11.23 0.43 -5.08
CA SER A 138 -11.38 -0.22 -3.77
C SER A 138 -10.67 0.52 -2.63
N LEU A 139 -9.64 1.30 -2.94
CA LEU A 139 -8.98 2.20 -1.99
C LEU A 139 -9.73 3.53 -1.85
N GLY A 140 -10.63 3.86 -2.78
CA GLY A 140 -11.35 5.14 -2.84
C GLY A 140 -10.50 6.30 -3.39
N GLU A 141 -9.46 6.01 -4.20
CA GLU A 141 -8.58 7.02 -4.80
C GLU A 141 -8.80 7.19 -6.31
N ASP A 142 -9.89 6.66 -6.86
CA ASP A 142 -10.17 6.59 -8.29
C ASP A 142 -10.65 7.91 -8.90
N GLU A 143 -11.38 8.74 -8.16
CA GLU A 143 -11.97 10.00 -8.66
C GLU A 143 -10.95 10.96 -9.28
N ARG A 144 -9.69 10.92 -8.80
CA ARG A 144 -8.61 11.82 -9.25
C ARG A 144 -8.07 11.49 -10.64
N PHE A 145 -8.41 10.32 -11.18
CA PHE A 145 -7.85 9.79 -12.43
C PHE A 145 -8.88 9.67 -13.55
N ILE A 146 -10.11 10.15 -13.32
CA ILE A 146 -11.16 10.20 -14.33
C ILE A 146 -10.76 11.29 -15.36
N VAL A 147 -10.69 10.89 -16.62
CA VAL A 147 -10.44 11.81 -17.74
C VAL A 147 -11.77 12.47 -18.07
N ASN A 148 -11.96 13.70 -17.57
CA ASN A 148 -13.03 14.56 -18.07
C ASN A 148 -12.63 15.03 -19.47
N ASN A 149 -13.33 14.54 -20.49
CA ASN A 149 -13.32 15.16 -21.82
C ASN A 149 -14.11 16.48 -21.79
#